data_AF-A0A956UU09-F1
#
_entry.id   AF-A0A956UU09-F1
#
_cell.length_a   1.000
_cell.length_b   1.000
_cell.length_c   1.000
_cell.angle_alpha   90.00
_cell.angle_beta   90.00
_cell.angle_gamma   90.00
#
_symmetry.space_group_name_H-M   'P 1'
#
loop_
_entity.id
_entity.type
_entity.pdbx_description
1 polymer ?
#
loop_
_entity_poly.entity_id
_entity_poly.type
_entity_poly.pdbx_seq_one_letter_code
_entity_poly.pdbx_strand_id
1 'polypeptide(L)'
;MPHHDTGEHGHEEAGERERFEPPAGAIVVRGVAMAGAAGILGLASLRLAKLGTAGIVFAGMMAAAAALMAWASAIHITGGERFDDHPWV
;
A
#
# COMPACT_ATOMS: atom_id res chain seq x y z
N MET A 1 1.34 23.26 -50.30
CA MET A 1 1.83 24.06 -49.15
C MET A 1 0.60 24.52 -48.37
N PRO A 2 0.60 24.48 -47.03
CA PRO A 2 0.79 23.32 -46.16
C PRO A 2 -0.44 23.07 -45.27
N HIS A 3 -0.57 21.83 -44.80
CA HIS A 3 -1.28 21.49 -43.58
C HIS A 3 -0.66 22.26 -42.40
N HIS A 4 -1.49 22.80 -41.52
CA HIS A 4 -1.24 22.88 -40.07
C HIS A 4 -2.50 23.43 -39.40
N ASP A 5 -3.49 22.56 -39.23
CA ASP A 5 -4.42 22.68 -38.11
C ASP A 5 -3.64 22.22 -36.87
N THR A 6 -2.81 23.14 -36.35
CA THR A 6 -2.16 22.94 -35.07
C THR A 6 -3.23 23.20 -34.04
N GLY A 7 -3.86 22.10 -33.61
CA GLY A 7 -4.70 22.07 -32.44
C GLY A 7 -4.10 23.01 -31.40
N GLU A 8 -4.84 24.07 -31.11
CA GLU A 8 -4.67 24.77 -29.86
C GLU A 8 -4.80 23.67 -28.81
N HIS A 9 -3.64 23.22 -28.31
CA HIS A 9 -3.55 22.48 -27.09
C HIS A 9 -4.15 23.41 -26.05
N GLY A 10 -5.47 23.32 -25.89
CA GLY A 10 -6.14 23.72 -24.68
C GLY A 10 -5.31 23.08 -23.60
N HIS A 11 -4.60 23.91 -22.85
CA HIS A 11 -4.19 23.53 -21.52
C HIS A 11 -5.51 23.23 -20.83
N GLU A 12 -5.94 21.96 -20.85
CA GLU A 12 -6.91 21.45 -19.90
C GLU A 12 -6.36 21.91 -18.56
N GLU A 13 -7.04 22.93 -18.02
CA GLU A 13 -6.77 23.45 -16.70
C GLU A 13 -6.64 22.23 -15.81
N ALA A 14 -5.43 22.00 -15.27
CA ALA A 14 -5.14 20.84 -14.45
C ALA A 14 -6.28 20.69 -13.45
N GLY A 15 -7.11 19.67 -13.70
CA GLY A 15 -8.44 19.55 -13.13
C GLY A 15 -8.37 19.78 -11.64
N GLU A 16 -9.22 20.68 -11.17
CA GLU A 16 -9.79 20.73 -9.83
C GLU A 16 -9.02 19.89 -8.80
N ARG A 17 -8.06 20.53 -8.11
CA ARG A 17 -7.23 19.94 -7.02
C ARG A 17 -7.94 18.74 -6.38
N GLU A 18 -7.46 17.52 -6.64
CA GLU A 18 -7.99 16.28 -6.06
C GLU A 18 -8.28 16.53 -4.58
N ARG A 19 -9.55 16.73 -4.24
CA ARG A 19 -9.96 16.99 -2.87
C ARG A 19 -9.59 15.73 -2.09
N PHE A 20 -8.86 15.89 -1.00
CA PHE A 20 -8.52 14.78 -0.12
C PHE A 20 -9.82 14.17 0.43
N GLU A 21 -10.24 13.05 -0.14
CA GLU A 21 -11.31 12.22 0.40
C GLU A 21 -10.70 11.20 1.37
N PRO A 22 -10.99 11.28 2.67
CA PRO A 22 -10.41 10.35 3.63
C PRO A 22 -10.80 8.91 3.27
N PRO A 23 -9.90 7.93 3.45
CA PRO A 23 -10.19 6.53 3.15
C PRO A 23 -11.42 6.04 3.92
N ALA A 24 -12.22 5.19 3.27
CA ALA A 24 -13.41 4.62 3.91
C ALA A 24 -13.03 3.91 5.21
N GLY A 25 -13.84 4.09 6.27
CA GLY A 25 -13.52 3.54 7.59
C GLY A 25 -13.24 2.03 7.60
N ALA A 26 -13.91 1.27 6.73
CA ALA A 26 -13.68 -0.17 6.56
C ALA A 26 -12.24 -0.50 6.11
N ILE A 27 -11.67 0.31 5.20
CA ILE A 27 -10.30 0.14 4.68
C ILE A 27 -9.29 0.43 5.80
N VAL A 28 -9.53 1.50 6.57
CA VAL A 28 -8.68 1.85 7.72
C VAL A 28 -8.70 0.75 8.78
N VAL A 29 -9.89 0.21 9.10
CA VAL A 29 -10.02 -0.91 10.06
C VAL A 29 -9.26 -2.14 9.58
N ARG A 30 -9.34 -2.46 8.29
CA ARG A 30 -8.57 -3.57 7.70
C ARG A 30 -7.06 -3.32 7.83
N GLY A 31 -6.60 -2.11 7.53
CA GLY A 31 -5.20 -1.72 7.71
C GLY A 31 -4.73 -1.89 9.16
N VAL A 32 -5.51 -1.41 10.13
CA VAL A 32 -5.19 -1.56 11.57
C VAL A 32 -5.13 -3.04 11.98
N ALA A 33 -6.07 -3.87 11.53
CA ALA A 33 -6.06 -5.30 11.83
C ALA A 33 -4.80 -5.99 11.27
N MET A 34 -4.40 -5.64 10.05
CA MET A 34 -3.16 -6.14 9.44
C MET A 34 -1.92 -5.67 10.18
N ALA A 35 -1.87 -4.41 10.62
CA ALA A 35 -0.76 -3.89 11.43
C ALA A 35 -0.62 -4.65 12.76
N GLY A 36 -1.74 -4.94 13.43
CA GLY A 36 -1.76 -5.75 14.65
C GLY A 36 -1.24 -7.18 14.41
N ALA A 37 -1.71 -7.82 13.34
CA ALA A 37 -1.23 -9.15 12.96
C ALA A 37 0.28 -9.16 12.62
N ALA A 38 0.77 -8.16 11.89
CA ALA A 38 2.20 -8.00 11.59
C ALA A 38 3.04 -7.87 12.87
N GLY A 39 2.57 -7.10 13.86
CA GLY A 39 3.23 -6.95 15.15
C GLY A 39 3.33 -8.28 15.93
N ILE A 40 2.24 -9.04 15.98
CA ILE A 40 2.22 -10.37 16.63
C ILE A 40 3.19 -11.32 15.92
N LEU A 41 3.17 -11.35 14.58
CA LEU A 41 4.02 -12.22 13.78
C LEU A 41 5.51 -11.87 13.94
N GLY A 42 5.83 -10.57 13.98
CA GLY A 42 7.18 -10.07 14.24
C GLY A 42 7.67 -10.42 15.64
N LEU A 43 6.83 -10.33 16.66
CA LEU A 43 7.19 -10.78 18.01
C LEU A 43 7.40 -12.30 18.06
N ALA A 44 6.53 -13.06 17.40
CA ALA A 44 6.64 -14.52 17.31
C ALA A 44 7.94 -14.96 16.61
N SER A 45 8.35 -14.28 15.54
CA SER A 45 9.60 -14.59 14.83
C SER A 45 10.83 -14.42 15.72
N LEU A 46 10.88 -13.37 16.54
CA LEU A 46 11.96 -13.16 17.51
C LEU A 46 12.03 -14.26 18.58
N ARG A 47 10.89 -14.86 18.94
CA ARG A 47 10.85 -16.01 19.86
C ARG A 47 11.29 -17.29 19.15
N LEU A 48 10.84 -17.49 17.92
CA LEU A 48 11.13 -18.66 17.11
C LEU A 48 12.62 -18.77 16.75
N ALA A 49 13.28 -17.65 16.50
CA ALA A 49 14.72 -17.59 16.23
C ALA A 49 15.58 -18.15 17.38
N LYS A 50 15.06 -18.19 18.61
CA LYS A 50 15.75 -18.73 19.79
C LYS A 50 15.77 -20.26 19.86
N LEU A 51 15.01 -20.94 19.01
CA LEU A 51 14.89 -22.41 19.02
C LEU A 51 15.96 -23.12 18.18
N GLY A 52 16.98 -22.40 17.70
CA GLY A 52 18.10 -22.94 16.93
C GLY A 52 17.98 -22.72 15.42
N THR A 53 18.79 -23.43 14.62
CA THR A 53 18.95 -23.17 13.18
C THR A 53 17.65 -23.27 12.39
N ALA A 54 16.83 -24.30 12.64
CA ALA A 54 15.51 -24.42 12.01
C ALA A 54 14.58 -23.25 12.43
N GLY A 55 14.65 -22.85 13.70
CA GLY A 55 13.92 -21.70 14.23
C GLY A 55 14.31 -20.38 13.53
N ILE A 56 15.58 -20.19 13.19
CA ILE A 56 16.06 -19.02 12.45
C ILE A 56 15.46 -18.96 11.04
N VAL A 57 15.42 -20.08 10.32
CA VAL A 57 14.83 -20.14 8.97
C VAL A 57 13.35 -19.77 9.01
N PHE A 58 12.58 -20.40 9.89
CA PHE A 58 11.15 -20.09 10.03
C PHE A 58 10.91 -18.67 10.56
N ALA A 59 11.75 -18.18 11.46
CA ALA A 59 11.69 -16.80 11.93
C ALA A 59 11.91 -15.81 10.79
N GLY A 60 12.85 -16.09 9.88
CA GLY A 60 13.07 -15.28 8.69
C GLY A 60 11.83 -15.21 7.79
N MET A 61 11.17 -16.34 7.55
CA MET A 61 9.92 -16.38 6.78
C MET A 61 8.79 -15.60 7.47
N MET A 62 8.62 -15.78 8.78
CA MET A 62 7.62 -15.04 9.57
C MET A 62 7.92 -13.53 9.57
N ALA A 63 9.18 -13.14 9.69
CA ALA A 63 9.60 -11.74 9.66
C ALA A 63 9.33 -11.10 8.28
N ALA A 64 9.60 -11.82 7.18
CA ALA A 64 9.27 -11.37 5.84
C ALA A 64 7.76 -11.19 5.64
N ALA A 65 6.95 -12.16 6.10
CA ALA A 65 5.49 -12.05 6.06
C ALA A 65 4.98 -10.86 6.90
N ALA A 66 5.57 -10.63 8.08
CA ALA A 66 5.24 -9.49 8.93
C ALA A 66 5.56 -8.16 8.22
N ALA A 67 6.71 -8.07 7.55
CA ALA A 67 7.11 -6.88 6.82
C ALA A 67 6.16 -6.58 5.64
N LEU A 68 5.78 -7.60 4.87
CA LEU A 68 4.80 -7.44 3.77
C LEU A 68 3.42 -7.03 4.30
N MET A 69 2.99 -7.61 5.41
CA MET A 69 1.72 -7.27 6.04
C MET A 69 1.73 -5.84 6.61
N ALA A 70 2.85 -5.41 7.20
CA ALA A 70 3.04 -4.03 7.64
C ALA A 70 3.03 -3.06 6.45
N TRP A 71 3.70 -3.40 5.35
CA TRP A 71 3.67 -2.61 4.12
C TRP A 71 2.25 -2.48 3.57
N ALA A 72 1.53 -3.60 3.43
CA ALA A 72 0.14 -3.59 2.99
C ALA A 72 -0.76 -2.79 3.94
N SER A 73 -0.55 -2.89 5.26
CA SER A 73 -1.32 -2.10 6.23
C SER A 73 -1.12 -0.61 6.04
N ALA A 74 0.11 -0.16 5.73
CA ALA A 74 0.40 1.25 5.48
C ALA A 74 -0.41 1.77 4.30
N ILE A 75 -0.47 1.01 3.20
CA ILE A 75 -1.26 1.35 2.00
C ILE A 75 -2.75 1.52 2.34
N HIS A 76 -3.33 0.61 3.13
CA HIS A 76 -4.74 0.70 3.51
C HIS A 76 -5.02 1.89 4.44
N ILE A 77 -4.11 2.19 5.37
CA ILE A 77 -4.28 3.31 6.30
C ILE A 77 -4.11 4.66 5.59
N THR A 78 -3.15 4.76 4.66
CA THR A 78 -2.87 6.01 3.94
C THR A 78 -3.78 6.26 2.74
N GLY A 79 -4.61 5.27 2.34
CA GLY A 79 -5.55 5.40 1.22
C GLY A 79 -4.90 5.17 -0.15
N GLY A 80 -3.91 4.29 -0.25
CA GLY A 80 -3.22 3.99 -1.51
C GLY A 80 -4.06 3.24 -2.55
N GLU A 81 -5.33 2.93 -2.29
CA GLU A 81 -6.25 2.39 -3.30
C GLU A 81 -6.60 3.42 -4.40
N ARG A 82 -6.34 4.72 -4.17
CA ARG A 82 -6.57 5.80 -5.14
C ARG A 82 -5.75 5.69 -6.43
N PHE A 83 -4.70 4.86 -6.47
CA PHE A 83 -3.87 4.70 -7.67
C PHE A 83 -4.54 3.85 -8.77
N ASP A 84 -5.66 3.17 -8.48
CA ASP A 84 -6.38 2.30 -9.42
C ASP A 84 -7.67 2.95 -9.98
N ASP A 85 -8.08 4.13 -9.48
CA ASP A 85 -9.28 4.85 -9.93
C ASP A 85 -9.06 5.65 -11.24
N HIS A 86 -7.96 5.40 -11.95
CA HIS A 86 -7.71 6.03 -13.24
C HIS A 86 -8.49 5.32 -14.36
N PRO A 87 -9.35 6.03 -15.11
CA PRO A 87 -10.28 5.43 -16.07
C PRO A 87 -9.64 4.94 -17.39
N TRP A 88 -8.31 4.78 -17.47
CA TRP A 88 -7.60 4.40 -18.70
C TRP A 88 -7.06 2.96 -18.71
N VAL A 89 -7.80 2.03 -18.11
CA VAL A 89 -7.83 0.63 -18.57
C VAL A 89 -9.14 0.37 -19.30
#